data_AF-A0A2T2WFX5-F1
#
_entry.id   AF-A0A2T2WFX5-F1
#
_cell.length_a   1.000
_cell.length_b   1.000
_cell.length_c   1.000
_cell.angle_alpha   90.00
_cell.angle_beta   90.00
_cell.angle_gamma   90.00
#
_symmetry.space_group_name_H-M   'P 1'
#
loop_
_entity.id
_entity.type
_entity.pdbx_description
1 polymer ?
#
loop_
_entity_poly.entity_id
_entity_poly.type
_entity_poly.pdbx_seq_one_letter_code
_entity_poly.pdbx_strand_id
1 'polypeptide(L)'
;MADRWLVVAPHPDDESLGAGGLMAKARDQGDEVFVAFVTCGDGFVEDATRYYLSLDVTPSEYLHMGYERQTESKHALAQLGVSEDHIYFLGFPDGGIDALWLTHWSGESFTSRTTQFNHVPYLTAWQPDVPYLGEQLWLTLKALYQEVRPSVVAMPSSFDTHPDHWGTNAFATLAWAQLAHHDDQWRAVRRWGYLVHWPTWPLPLSYRPHMPQEAPRSLLHLGQEPWQAERISARQVEQKRQALLAHGSQTELIKPFMLAFCRSTEVFAHEDRWPKDEPRRDALRVLNPGVRTISRVLRRGNPLGGVRWGRKADRDFAEVQVLAGTPADSELEVGLTIVGDSVRHIHWLTSSPFKPPEVRISRQPGTVLMTWPKEWIGSAHWVMAGVRIFSRGKCEGKIPFRLIPWPTGR
;
A
#
# COMPACT_ATOMS: atom_id res chain seq x y z
N MET A 1 2.63 4.87 -29.08
CA MET A 1 1.25 4.95 -28.57
C MET A 1 1.32 5.70 -27.27
N ALA A 2 0.33 6.55 -26.98
CA ALA A 2 0.22 7.22 -25.68
C ALA A 2 0.09 6.17 -24.57
N ASP A 3 0.72 6.41 -23.42
CA ASP A 3 0.54 5.55 -22.27
C ASP A 3 -0.83 5.79 -21.61
N ARG A 4 -1.34 4.75 -20.93
CA ARG A 4 -2.52 4.84 -20.09
C ARG A 4 -2.08 4.64 -18.64
N TRP A 5 -2.10 5.71 -17.88
CA TRP A 5 -1.70 5.74 -16.48
C TRP A 5 -2.90 5.51 -15.58
N LEU A 6 -2.79 4.57 -14.65
CA LEU A 6 -3.71 4.45 -13.52
C LEU A 6 -2.97 4.81 -12.23
N VAL A 7 -3.40 5.90 -11.57
CA VAL A 7 -2.93 6.24 -10.23
C VAL A 7 -3.93 5.70 -9.21
N VAL A 8 -3.49 4.77 -8.36
CA VAL A 8 -4.30 4.25 -7.26
C VAL A 8 -3.89 4.97 -5.98
N ALA A 9 -4.81 5.73 -5.40
CA ALA A 9 -4.63 6.52 -4.20
C ALA A 9 -5.42 5.91 -3.03
N PRO A 10 -4.82 5.68 -1.86
CA PRO A 10 -5.55 5.25 -0.67
C PRO A 10 -6.62 6.26 -0.27
N HIS A 11 -6.25 7.55 -0.19
CA HIS A 11 -7.16 8.63 0.21
C HIS A 11 -7.13 9.81 -0.78
N PRO A 12 -8.20 10.65 -0.76
CA PRO A 12 -8.21 11.98 -1.38
C PRO A 12 -7.09 12.92 -0.92
N ASP A 13 -6.02 13.07 -1.71
CA ASP A 13 -4.81 13.91 -1.54
C ASP A 13 -3.53 13.14 -1.93
N ASP A 14 -3.51 11.84 -1.68
CA ASP A 14 -2.39 10.95 -1.94
C ASP A 14 -1.97 10.92 -3.41
N GLU A 15 -2.93 11.06 -4.33
CA GLU A 15 -2.68 11.14 -5.77
C GLU A 15 -1.81 12.37 -6.09
N SER A 16 -2.14 13.50 -5.46
CA SER A 16 -1.44 14.77 -5.64
C SER A 16 -0.11 14.77 -4.90
N LEU A 17 -0.06 14.25 -3.66
CA LEU A 17 1.15 14.13 -2.84
C LEU A 17 2.19 13.24 -3.53
N GLY A 18 1.79 12.01 -3.89
CA GLY A 18 2.66 10.98 -4.43
C GLY A 18 3.00 11.14 -5.90
N ALA A 19 2.05 11.57 -6.74
CA ALA A 19 2.17 11.52 -8.20
C ALA A 19 1.64 12.76 -8.94
N GLY A 20 1.39 13.89 -8.26
CA GLY A 20 0.81 15.08 -8.90
C GLY A 20 1.64 15.64 -10.06
N GLY A 21 2.97 15.69 -9.89
CA GLY A 21 3.90 16.14 -10.93
C GLY A 21 4.00 15.14 -12.09
N LEU A 22 4.03 13.84 -11.77
CA LEU A 22 4.00 12.76 -12.74
C LEU A 22 2.75 12.79 -13.60
N MET A 23 1.57 12.98 -13.01
CA MET A 23 0.31 13.10 -13.75
C MET A 23 0.32 14.32 -14.67
N ALA A 24 0.72 15.50 -14.17
CA ALA A 24 0.85 16.70 -15.01
C ALA A 24 1.83 16.48 -16.17
N LYS A 25 2.93 15.77 -15.92
CA LYS A 25 3.92 15.40 -16.93
C LYS A 25 3.38 14.43 -17.97
N ALA A 26 2.66 13.40 -17.56
CA ALA A 26 2.02 12.44 -18.46
C ALA A 26 1.00 13.16 -19.38
N ARG A 27 0.17 14.04 -18.82
CA ARG A 27 -0.78 14.85 -19.60
C ARG A 27 -0.09 15.77 -20.62
N ASP A 28 1.03 16.39 -20.25
CA ASP A 28 1.83 17.19 -21.17
C ASP A 28 2.42 16.37 -22.35
N GLN A 29 2.59 15.07 -22.16
CA GLN A 29 3.09 14.13 -23.18
C GLN A 29 1.97 13.56 -24.08
N GLY A 30 0.71 13.90 -23.79
CA GLY A 30 -0.46 13.37 -24.49
C GLY A 30 -0.93 12.02 -23.97
N ASP A 31 -0.44 11.57 -22.81
CA ASP A 31 -0.90 10.33 -22.18
C ASP A 31 -2.28 10.49 -21.54
N GLU A 32 -2.99 9.38 -21.40
CA GLU A 32 -4.23 9.32 -20.64
C GLU A 32 -3.93 9.02 -19.17
N VAL A 33 -4.57 9.77 -18.27
CA VAL A 33 -4.41 9.58 -16.83
C VAL A 33 -5.78 9.29 -16.23
N PHE A 34 -5.83 8.20 -15.46
CA PHE A 34 -6.96 7.72 -14.67
C PHE A 34 -6.54 7.69 -13.21
N VAL A 35 -7.47 8.02 -12.30
CA VAL A 35 -7.20 8.04 -10.86
C VAL A 35 -8.29 7.30 -10.13
N ALA A 36 -7.90 6.40 -9.24
CA ALA A 36 -8.83 5.66 -8.40
C ALA A 36 -8.50 5.87 -6.93
N PHE A 37 -9.50 6.25 -6.16
CA PHE A 37 -9.43 6.44 -4.71
C PHE A 37 -10.02 5.22 -4.02
N VAL A 38 -9.21 4.50 -3.24
CA VAL A 38 -9.66 3.29 -2.53
C VAL A 38 -10.67 3.66 -1.45
N THR A 39 -10.38 4.71 -0.69
CA THR A 39 -11.27 5.28 0.34
C THR A 39 -11.74 6.67 -0.06
N CYS A 40 -12.70 7.24 0.68
CA CYS A 40 -13.12 8.62 0.52
C CYS A 40 -12.52 9.57 1.58
N GLY A 41 -11.59 9.10 2.42
CA GLY A 41 -10.93 9.94 3.42
C GLY A 41 -11.84 10.33 4.61
N ASP A 42 -12.77 9.47 4.98
CA ASP A 42 -13.82 9.66 6.01
C ASP A 42 -13.42 9.10 7.40
N GLY A 43 -12.16 8.75 7.59
CA GLY A 43 -11.64 8.06 8.78
C GLY A 43 -10.68 8.89 9.64
N PHE A 44 -10.30 10.09 9.19
CA PHE A 44 -9.29 10.89 9.88
C PHE A 44 -9.89 11.68 11.05
N VAL A 45 -9.88 11.08 12.25
CA VAL A 45 -10.51 11.61 13.47
C VAL A 45 -9.99 13.00 13.86
N GLU A 46 -8.67 13.25 13.76
CA GLU A 46 -8.09 14.55 14.10
C GLU A 46 -8.54 15.66 13.14
N ASP A 47 -8.74 15.34 11.85
CA ASP A 47 -9.29 16.26 10.86
C ASP A 47 -10.75 16.57 11.16
N ALA A 48 -11.56 15.52 11.34
CA ALA A 48 -12.96 15.65 11.69
C ALA A 48 -13.18 16.49 12.96
N THR A 49 -12.36 16.26 13.98
CA THR A 49 -12.44 17.00 15.24
C THR A 49 -12.23 18.50 15.05
N ARG A 50 -11.29 18.87 14.18
CA ARG A 50 -10.96 20.27 13.91
C ARG A 50 -11.93 20.92 12.92
N TYR A 51 -12.41 20.18 11.94
CA TYR A 51 -13.39 20.64 10.96
C TYR A 51 -14.73 20.98 11.64
N TYR A 52 -15.28 20.05 12.42
CA TYR A 52 -16.54 20.24 13.14
C TYR A 52 -16.39 21.03 14.44
N LEU A 53 -15.15 21.37 14.85
CA LEU A 53 -14.85 21.96 16.16
C LEU A 53 -15.48 21.16 17.32
N SER A 54 -15.59 19.84 17.15
CA SER A 54 -16.28 18.92 18.04
C SER A 54 -15.42 17.68 18.30
N LEU A 55 -15.35 17.23 19.55
CA LEU A 55 -14.71 15.95 19.91
C LEU A 55 -15.66 14.76 19.69
N ASP A 56 -16.91 15.01 19.36
CA ASP A 56 -17.97 14.01 19.14
C ASP A 56 -18.52 14.21 17.73
N VAL A 57 -17.76 13.73 16.74
CA VAL A 57 -18.17 13.75 15.33
C VAL A 57 -19.02 12.52 15.05
N THR A 58 -20.20 12.74 14.51
CA THR A 58 -21.19 11.70 14.21
C THR A 58 -20.82 10.90 12.95
N PRO A 59 -21.32 9.66 12.80
CA PRO A 59 -21.12 8.87 11.59
C PRO A 59 -21.56 9.57 10.29
N SER A 60 -22.65 10.34 10.33
CA SER A 60 -23.13 11.13 9.19
C SER A 60 -22.21 12.29 8.82
N GLU A 61 -21.52 12.87 9.79
CA GLU A 61 -20.54 13.94 9.58
C GLU A 61 -19.27 13.39 8.93
N TYR A 62 -18.77 12.24 9.37
CA TYR A 62 -17.68 11.54 8.66
C TYR A 62 -18.05 11.22 7.20
N LEU A 63 -19.27 10.74 6.95
CA LEU A 63 -19.76 10.50 5.59
C LEU A 63 -19.81 11.80 4.76
N HIS A 64 -20.21 12.92 5.38
CA HIS A 64 -20.23 14.23 4.73
C HIS A 64 -18.82 14.68 4.32
N MET A 65 -17.84 14.56 5.22
CA MET A 65 -16.43 14.84 4.90
C MET A 65 -15.95 14.01 3.71
N GLY A 66 -16.36 12.74 3.63
CA GLY A 66 -16.06 11.90 2.48
C GLY A 66 -16.57 12.47 1.15
N TYR A 67 -17.77 13.04 1.10
CA TYR A 67 -18.28 13.72 -0.10
C TYR A 67 -17.55 15.04 -0.41
N GLU A 68 -17.17 15.80 0.63
CA GLU A 68 -16.40 17.03 0.47
C GLU A 68 -15.02 16.72 -0.12
N ARG A 69 -14.30 15.74 0.43
CA ARG A 69 -12.98 15.32 -0.06
C ARG A 69 -13.01 14.73 -1.47
N GLN A 70 -14.11 14.09 -1.87
CA GLN A 70 -14.34 13.71 -3.26
C GLN A 70 -14.41 14.94 -4.18
N THR A 71 -15.13 15.98 -3.76
CA THR A 71 -15.24 17.23 -4.51
C THR A 71 -13.89 17.95 -4.61
N GLU A 72 -13.13 18.00 -3.51
CA GLU A 72 -11.78 18.53 -3.48
C GLU A 72 -10.84 17.78 -4.44
N SER A 73 -10.91 16.45 -4.45
CA SER A 73 -10.13 15.62 -5.38
C SER A 73 -10.44 15.91 -6.84
N LYS A 74 -11.72 16.09 -7.20
CA LYS A 74 -12.11 16.47 -8.57
C LYS A 74 -11.51 17.83 -8.94
N HIS A 75 -11.57 18.82 -8.06
CA HIS A 75 -10.96 20.12 -8.28
C HIS A 75 -9.43 20.04 -8.40
N ALA A 76 -8.78 19.24 -7.55
CA ALA A 76 -7.33 19.01 -7.58
C ALA A 76 -6.90 18.38 -8.91
N LEU A 77 -7.60 17.33 -9.34
CA LEU A 77 -7.34 16.60 -10.57
C LEU A 77 -7.60 17.44 -11.82
N ALA A 78 -8.56 18.36 -11.77
CA ALA A 78 -8.75 19.36 -12.82
C ALA A 78 -7.52 20.28 -12.99
N GLN A 79 -6.82 20.67 -11.92
CA GLN A 79 -5.56 21.44 -12.00
C GLN A 79 -4.44 20.66 -12.70
N LEU A 80 -4.49 19.34 -12.64
CA LEU A 80 -3.54 18.42 -13.27
C LEU A 80 -3.95 18.00 -14.69
N GLY A 81 -5.11 18.48 -15.17
CA GLY A 81 -5.62 18.19 -16.51
C GLY A 81 -6.23 16.78 -16.67
N VAL A 82 -6.67 16.18 -15.57
CA VAL A 82 -7.39 14.89 -15.55
C VAL A 82 -8.89 15.15 -15.68
N SER A 83 -9.57 14.40 -16.56
CA SER A 83 -11.02 14.50 -16.77
C SER A 83 -11.80 13.88 -15.61
N GLU A 84 -12.97 14.41 -15.28
CA GLU A 84 -13.84 13.79 -14.26
C GLU A 84 -14.26 12.36 -14.61
N ASP A 85 -14.44 12.05 -15.90
CA ASP A 85 -14.77 10.69 -16.37
C ASP A 85 -13.66 9.67 -16.11
N HIS A 86 -12.46 10.14 -15.77
CA HIS A 86 -11.28 9.32 -15.47
C HIS A 86 -11.03 9.17 -13.96
N ILE A 87 -11.98 9.61 -13.12
CA ILE A 87 -11.90 9.59 -11.66
C ILE A 87 -12.85 8.53 -11.11
N TYR A 88 -12.31 7.57 -10.36
CA TYR A 88 -13.07 6.48 -9.76
C TYR A 88 -12.97 6.56 -8.23
N PHE A 89 -14.10 6.72 -7.55
CA PHE A 89 -14.16 6.54 -6.09
C PHE A 89 -14.64 5.13 -5.79
N LEU A 90 -13.81 4.32 -5.11
CA LEU A 90 -14.17 2.95 -4.74
C LEU A 90 -14.91 2.91 -3.39
N GLY A 91 -14.60 3.85 -2.49
CA GLY A 91 -15.37 4.11 -1.26
C GLY A 91 -15.27 3.05 -0.17
N PHE A 92 -14.20 2.24 -0.17
CA PHE A 92 -13.87 1.30 0.91
C PHE A 92 -13.47 2.06 2.20
N PRO A 93 -13.45 1.40 3.37
CA PRO A 93 -13.37 2.12 4.65
C PRO A 93 -11.98 2.70 4.89
N ASP A 94 -11.93 4.02 5.14
CA ASP A 94 -10.73 4.70 5.64
C ASP A 94 -10.34 4.15 7.03
N GLY A 95 -9.05 3.87 7.22
CA GLY A 95 -8.50 3.19 8.40
C GLY A 95 -8.80 1.69 8.46
N GLY A 96 -9.39 1.10 7.42
CA GLY A 96 -9.85 -0.29 7.40
C GLY A 96 -9.23 -1.18 6.32
N ILE A 97 -8.43 -0.64 5.40
CA ILE A 97 -7.96 -1.40 4.22
C ILE A 97 -7.00 -2.53 4.63
N ASP A 98 -6.14 -2.34 5.64
CA ASP A 98 -5.32 -3.45 6.13
C ASP A 98 -6.13 -4.54 6.84
N ALA A 99 -7.20 -4.16 7.55
CA ALA A 99 -8.13 -5.09 8.17
C ALA A 99 -8.88 -5.93 7.13
N LEU A 100 -9.27 -5.35 5.99
CA LEU A 100 -9.83 -6.09 4.85
C LEU A 100 -8.86 -7.15 4.34
N TRP A 101 -7.56 -6.84 4.29
CA TRP A 101 -6.55 -7.79 3.85
C TRP A 101 -6.34 -8.91 4.87
N LEU A 102 -6.23 -8.58 6.16
CA LEU A 102 -5.72 -9.50 7.18
C LEU A 102 -6.77 -10.32 7.90
N THR A 103 -7.92 -9.72 8.19
CA THR A 103 -8.93 -10.32 9.10
C THR A 103 -10.32 -10.40 8.49
N HIS A 104 -10.62 -9.60 7.45
CA HIS A 104 -11.92 -9.54 6.79
C HIS A 104 -11.80 -9.83 5.29
N TRP A 105 -11.01 -10.84 4.92
CA TRP A 105 -10.86 -11.24 3.51
C TRP A 105 -12.20 -11.67 2.91
N SER A 106 -12.92 -12.56 3.60
CA SER A 106 -14.22 -13.09 3.23
C SER A 106 -15.03 -13.40 4.49
N GLY A 107 -16.36 -13.52 4.37
CA GLY A 107 -17.22 -13.83 5.52
C GLY A 107 -17.91 -12.58 6.07
N GLU A 108 -17.61 -12.21 7.31
CA GLU A 108 -18.19 -11.03 7.96
C GLU A 108 -17.56 -9.75 7.43
N SER A 109 -18.39 -8.79 7.01
CA SER A 109 -17.93 -7.48 6.57
C SER A 109 -17.33 -6.67 7.72
N PHE A 110 -16.24 -5.96 7.43
CA PHE A 110 -15.67 -5.00 8.36
C PHE A 110 -16.65 -3.83 8.59
N THR A 111 -16.86 -3.42 9.84
CA THR A 111 -17.65 -2.23 10.17
C THR A 111 -16.70 -1.06 10.47
N SER A 112 -16.82 0.04 9.73
CA SER A 112 -16.03 1.26 9.96
C SER A 112 -16.26 1.81 11.37
N ARG A 113 -15.19 2.24 12.03
CA ARG A 113 -15.28 2.84 13.37
C ARG A 113 -15.84 4.27 13.36
N THR A 114 -15.69 4.97 12.23
CA THR A 114 -16.14 6.36 12.06
C THR A 114 -17.55 6.40 11.49
N THR A 115 -17.73 5.90 10.27
CA THR A 115 -19.02 5.96 9.56
C THR A 115 -20.01 4.88 9.99
N GLN A 116 -19.58 3.85 10.73
CA GLN A 116 -20.42 2.73 11.17
C GLN A 116 -21.04 1.88 10.05
N PHE A 117 -20.68 2.14 8.79
CA PHE A 117 -21.07 1.32 7.65
C PHE A 117 -20.17 0.09 7.51
N ASN A 118 -20.73 -0.97 6.93
CA ASN A 118 -20.04 -2.23 6.59
C ASN A 118 -20.07 -2.54 5.08
N HIS A 119 -20.37 -1.53 4.28
CA HIS A 119 -20.45 -1.52 2.82
C HIS A 119 -20.20 -0.10 2.32
N VAL A 120 -19.91 0.07 1.04
CA VAL A 120 -19.65 1.37 0.39
C VAL A 120 -20.90 2.26 0.45
N PRO A 121 -20.93 3.36 1.23
CA PRO A 121 -22.15 4.16 1.47
C PRO A 121 -22.31 5.33 0.50
N TYR A 122 -21.44 5.45 -0.49
CA TYR A 122 -21.35 6.61 -1.38
C TYR A 122 -22.14 6.39 -2.67
N LEU A 123 -23.11 7.25 -2.93
CA LEU A 123 -23.87 7.23 -4.20
C LEU A 123 -22.99 7.61 -5.41
N THR A 124 -21.90 8.32 -5.14
CA THR A 124 -20.88 8.72 -6.13
C THR A 124 -19.80 7.67 -6.34
N ALA A 125 -19.80 6.58 -5.57
CA ALA A 125 -18.84 5.50 -5.80
C ALA A 125 -19.09 4.82 -7.15
N TRP A 126 -18.02 4.30 -7.74
CA TRP A 126 -18.09 3.55 -8.99
C TRP A 126 -18.94 2.27 -8.83
N GLN A 127 -18.89 1.67 -7.65
CA GLN A 127 -19.73 0.52 -7.25
C GLN A 127 -20.25 0.74 -5.82
N PRO A 128 -21.43 1.36 -5.64
CA PRO A 128 -22.07 1.52 -4.33
C PRO A 128 -22.50 0.18 -3.73
N ASP A 129 -22.78 0.16 -2.42
CA ASP A 129 -23.31 -0.99 -1.67
C ASP A 129 -22.43 -2.25 -1.66
N VAL A 130 -21.20 -2.17 -2.17
CA VAL A 130 -20.23 -3.27 -2.12
C VAL A 130 -19.83 -3.52 -0.66
N PRO A 131 -19.95 -4.76 -0.14
CA PRO A 131 -19.57 -5.07 1.23
C PRO A 131 -18.08 -4.81 1.51
N TYR A 132 -17.76 -4.36 2.72
CA TYR A 132 -16.39 -4.15 3.18
C TYR A 132 -15.69 -5.48 3.48
N LEU A 133 -15.30 -6.17 2.41
CA LEU A 133 -14.56 -7.42 2.41
C LEU A 133 -13.34 -7.28 1.50
N GLY A 134 -12.22 -7.92 1.90
CA GLY A 134 -11.00 -7.92 1.10
C GLY A 134 -11.19 -8.53 -0.28
N GLU A 135 -11.94 -9.63 -0.38
CA GLU A 135 -12.27 -10.26 -1.67
C GLU A 135 -13.01 -9.29 -2.60
N GLN A 136 -13.91 -8.46 -2.05
CA GLN A 136 -14.65 -7.47 -2.84
C GLN A 136 -13.74 -6.34 -3.30
N LEU A 137 -12.87 -5.79 -2.44
CA LEU A 137 -11.89 -4.77 -2.86
C LEU A 137 -10.96 -5.30 -3.95
N TRP A 138 -10.47 -6.53 -3.81
CA TRP A 138 -9.66 -7.18 -4.83
C TRP A 138 -10.41 -7.32 -6.16
N LEU A 139 -11.67 -7.77 -6.13
CA LEU A 139 -12.50 -7.92 -7.34
C LEU A 139 -12.79 -6.56 -7.99
N THR A 140 -13.10 -5.52 -7.20
CA THR A 140 -13.32 -4.16 -7.69
C THR A 140 -12.06 -3.60 -8.37
N LEU A 141 -10.88 -3.78 -7.76
CA LEU A 141 -9.62 -3.36 -8.37
C LEU A 141 -9.30 -4.16 -9.63
N LYS A 142 -9.59 -5.47 -9.66
CA LYS A 142 -9.43 -6.28 -10.87
C LYS A 142 -10.32 -5.77 -12.01
N ALA A 143 -11.58 -5.45 -11.72
CA ALA A 143 -12.51 -4.86 -12.68
C ALA A 143 -12.01 -3.49 -13.17
N LEU A 144 -11.49 -2.65 -12.28
CA LEU A 144 -10.90 -1.35 -12.64
C LEU A 144 -9.70 -1.50 -13.57
N TYR A 145 -8.81 -2.46 -13.32
CA TYR A 145 -7.70 -2.75 -14.24
C TYR A 145 -8.24 -3.11 -15.63
N GLN A 146 -9.28 -3.95 -15.71
CA GLN A 146 -9.88 -4.36 -16.98
C GLN A 146 -10.61 -3.23 -17.71
N GLU A 147 -11.22 -2.30 -16.98
CA GLU A 147 -11.86 -1.08 -17.49
C GLU A 147 -10.80 -0.12 -18.07
N VAL A 148 -9.79 0.20 -17.28
CA VAL A 148 -8.77 1.19 -17.64
C VAL A 148 -7.72 0.64 -18.60
N ARG A 149 -7.44 -0.67 -18.57
CA ARG A 149 -6.34 -1.33 -19.31
C ARG A 149 -5.03 -0.52 -19.29
N PRO A 150 -4.51 -0.18 -18.09
CA PRO A 150 -3.35 0.69 -17.96
C PRO A 150 -2.09 0.04 -18.55
N SER A 151 -1.22 0.85 -19.16
CA SER A 151 0.17 0.46 -19.48
C SER A 151 1.13 0.78 -18.31
N VAL A 152 0.74 1.70 -17.43
CA VAL A 152 1.46 2.05 -16.20
C VAL A 152 0.50 2.20 -15.05
N VAL A 153 0.87 1.66 -13.89
CA VAL A 153 0.16 1.87 -12.63
C VAL A 153 1.09 2.53 -11.63
N ALA A 154 0.66 3.66 -11.06
CA ALA A 154 1.30 4.27 -9.90
C ALA A 154 0.45 4.02 -8.65
N MET A 155 1.03 3.50 -7.59
CA MET A 155 0.35 3.16 -6.33
C MET A 155 1.30 3.40 -5.16
N PRO A 156 0.86 3.39 -3.89
CA PRO A 156 1.79 3.51 -2.78
C PRO A 156 2.84 2.39 -2.83
N SER A 157 4.05 2.66 -2.37
CA SER A 157 5.10 1.65 -2.22
C SER A 157 4.70 0.64 -1.16
N SER A 158 5.07 -0.62 -1.35
CA SER A 158 4.90 -1.67 -0.34
C SER A 158 5.59 -1.36 1.00
N PHE A 159 6.60 -0.47 0.98
CA PHE A 159 7.28 0.04 2.17
C PHE A 159 6.54 1.15 2.91
N ASP A 160 5.52 1.77 2.32
CA ASP A 160 4.75 2.79 3.01
C ASP A 160 4.23 2.25 4.36
N THR A 161 4.33 3.08 5.39
CA THR A 161 4.07 2.68 6.78
C THR A 161 2.62 2.86 7.18
N HIS A 162 1.82 3.64 6.44
CA HIS A 162 0.41 3.78 6.73
C HIS A 162 -0.35 2.48 6.40
N PRO A 163 -1.21 1.98 7.30
CA PRO A 163 -1.99 0.76 7.08
C PRO A 163 -2.71 0.71 5.74
N ASP A 164 -3.46 1.75 5.40
CA ASP A 164 -4.21 1.76 4.15
C ASP A 164 -3.33 1.87 2.90
N HIS A 165 -2.14 2.46 3.02
CA HIS A 165 -1.24 2.64 1.87
C HIS A 165 -0.65 1.30 1.43
N TRP A 166 -0.07 0.55 2.37
CA TRP A 166 0.47 -0.75 2.00
C TRP A 166 -0.63 -1.77 1.72
N GLY A 167 -1.79 -1.67 2.39
CA GLY A 167 -2.95 -2.48 2.05
C GLY A 167 -3.40 -2.25 0.61
N THR A 168 -3.48 -0.98 0.19
CA THR A 168 -3.78 -0.58 -1.20
C THR A 168 -2.78 -1.17 -2.18
N ASN A 169 -1.47 -1.09 -1.90
CA ASN A 169 -0.45 -1.73 -2.72
C ASN A 169 -0.66 -3.25 -2.83
N ALA A 170 -0.94 -3.93 -1.71
CA ALA A 170 -1.14 -5.37 -1.67
C ALA A 170 -2.35 -5.80 -2.54
N PHE A 171 -3.48 -5.10 -2.40
CA PHE A 171 -4.68 -5.36 -3.20
C PHE A 171 -4.48 -5.04 -4.69
N ALA A 172 -3.92 -3.88 -5.02
CA ALA A 172 -3.66 -3.49 -6.41
C ALA A 172 -2.67 -4.46 -7.08
N THR A 173 -1.63 -4.90 -6.36
CA THR A 173 -0.69 -5.89 -6.86
C THR A 173 -1.33 -7.27 -7.01
N LEU A 174 -2.21 -7.69 -6.11
CA LEU A 174 -2.94 -8.96 -6.22
C LEU A 174 -3.89 -8.96 -7.43
N ALA A 175 -4.62 -7.86 -7.66
CA ALA A 175 -5.49 -7.69 -8.81
C ALA A 175 -4.69 -7.83 -10.12
N TRP A 176 -3.56 -7.11 -10.23
CA TRP A 176 -2.63 -7.26 -11.35
C TRP A 176 -2.08 -8.68 -11.50
N ALA A 177 -1.62 -9.29 -10.40
CA ALA A 177 -1.00 -10.62 -10.43
C ALA A 177 -1.98 -11.69 -10.92
N GLN A 178 -3.26 -11.61 -10.52
CA GLN A 178 -4.29 -12.50 -11.02
C GLN A 178 -4.52 -12.32 -12.52
N LEU A 179 -4.57 -11.09 -13.01
CA LEU A 179 -4.72 -10.83 -14.45
C LEU A 179 -3.51 -11.33 -15.25
N ALA A 180 -2.30 -11.07 -14.76
CA ALA A 180 -1.05 -11.52 -15.35
C ALA A 180 -0.81 -13.04 -15.27
N HIS A 181 -1.55 -13.75 -14.41
CA HIS A 181 -1.56 -15.20 -14.39
C HIS A 181 -2.32 -15.77 -15.60
N HIS A 182 -3.41 -15.13 -16.01
CA HIS A 182 -4.30 -15.59 -17.08
C HIS A 182 -3.94 -15.03 -18.46
N ASP A 183 -3.34 -13.85 -18.52
CA ASP A 183 -3.01 -13.16 -19.76
C ASP A 183 -1.66 -12.43 -19.64
N ASP A 184 -0.70 -12.89 -20.45
CA ASP A 184 0.67 -12.39 -20.46
C ASP A 184 0.78 -10.91 -20.87
N GLN A 185 -0.24 -10.33 -21.52
CA GLN A 185 -0.25 -8.90 -21.84
C GLN A 185 -0.17 -8.03 -20.58
N TRP A 186 -0.77 -8.48 -19.47
CA TRP A 186 -0.70 -7.75 -18.20
C TRP A 186 0.71 -7.74 -17.60
N ARG A 187 1.60 -8.67 -17.99
CA ARG A 187 2.99 -8.68 -17.51
C ARG A 187 3.80 -7.49 -18.02
N ALA A 188 3.35 -6.85 -19.11
CA ALA A 188 3.98 -5.65 -19.67
C ALA A 188 3.62 -4.36 -18.90
N VAL A 189 2.63 -4.39 -18.00
CA VAL A 189 2.22 -3.23 -17.21
C VAL A 189 3.35 -2.84 -16.25
N ARG A 190 3.84 -1.60 -16.38
CA ARG A 190 4.84 -1.03 -15.47
C ARG A 190 4.19 -0.65 -14.15
N ARG A 191 4.82 -0.97 -13.01
CA ARG A 191 4.25 -0.75 -11.67
C ARG A 191 5.18 0.12 -10.82
N TRP A 192 4.73 1.33 -10.50
CA TRP A 192 5.51 2.36 -9.84
C TRP A 192 4.95 2.61 -8.43
N GLY A 193 5.83 2.58 -7.43
CA GLY A 193 5.51 2.77 -6.01
C GLY A 193 5.89 4.18 -5.55
N TYR A 194 4.93 5.07 -5.28
CA TYR A 194 5.19 6.37 -4.64
C TYR A 194 5.17 6.25 -3.11
N LEU A 195 5.70 7.23 -2.40
CA LEU A 195 5.79 7.21 -0.94
C LEU A 195 5.14 8.45 -0.34
N VAL A 196 4.28 8.28 0.66
CA VAL A 196 3.66 9.38 1.40
C VAL A 196 4.01 9.30 2.88
N HIS A 197 3.91 8.11 3.50
CA HIS A 197 4.23 7.93 4.91
C HIS A 197 5.44 7.02 5.11
N TRP A 198 6.57 7.65 5.42
CA TRP A 198 7.79 6.97 5.82
C TRP A 198 8.52 7.80 6.88
N PRO A 199 9.24 7.19 7.83
CA PRO A 199 10.06 7.94 8.77
C PRO A 199 10.98 8.91 8.03
N THR A 200 10.97 10.19 8.43
CA THR A 200 11.77 11.26 7.79
C THR A 200 11.37 11.59 6.35
N TRP A 201 10.10 11.36 5.99
CA TRP A 201 9.55 11.69 4.67
C TRP A 201 8.32 12.63 4.76
N PRO A 202 8.19 13.61 3.84
CA PRO A 202 9.24 14.19 3.03
C PRO A 202 10.10 15.14 3.89
N LEU A 203 11.43 15.15 3.70
CA LEU A 203 12.29 16.15 4.32
C LEU A 203 13.00 17.02 3.28
N PRO A 204 13.14 18.34 3.52
CA PRO A 204 12.60 19.08 4.67
C PRO A 204 11.07 19.31 4.56
N LEU A 205 10.36 19.44 5.70
CA LEU A 205 8.92 19.77 5.74
C LEU A 205 8.67 21.25 5.40
N SER A 206 8.99 21.64 4.17
CA SER A 206 8.83 23.00 3.66
C SER A 206 8.67 23.02 2.14
N TYR A 207 7.99 24.04 1.63
CA TYR A 207 7.86 24.31 0.20
C TYR A 207 9.22 24.67 -0.41
N ARG A 208 9.75 23.81 -1.28
CA ARG A 208 11.05 23.94 -1.97
C ARG A 208 10.95 23.47 -3.42
N PRO A 209 10.26 24.22 -4.30
CA PRO A 209 9.92 23.77 -5.65
C PRO A 209 11.14 23.50 -6.56
N HIS A 210 12.29 24.12 -6.27
CA HIS A 210 13.54 23.92 -7.01
C HIS A 210 14.45 22.85 -6.41
N MET A 211 14.14 22.33 -5.22
CA MET A 211 14.92 21.28 -4.59
C MET A 211 14.51 19.92 -5.17
N PRO A 212 15.45 19.02 -5.51
CA PRO A 212 15.12 17.66 -5.89
C PRO A 212 14.65 16.87 -4.66
N GLN A 213 13.66 16.01 -4.85
CA GLN A 213 13.33 14.94 -3.92
C GLN A 213 14.15 13.70 -4.28
N GLU A 214 14.81 13.09 -3.29
CA GLU A 214 15.53 11.83 -3.43
C GLU A 214 14.83 10.75 -2.61
N ALA A 215 14.90 9.48 -3.02
CA ALA A 215 14.34 8.38 -2.25
C ALA A 215 14.99 8.28 -0.85
N PRO A 216 14.26 7.82 0.19
CA PRO A 216 14.84 7.67 1.52
C PRO A 216 16.12 6.84 1.50
N ARG A 217 17.22 7.38 2.05
CA ARG A 217 18.53 6.71 2.06
C ARG A 217 18.49 5.31 2.65
N SER A 218 17.64 5.08 3.66
CA SER A 218 17.46 3.76 4.26
C SER A 218 16.93 2.72 3.26
N LEU A 219 16.04 3.12 2.35
CA LEU A 219 15.48 2.26 1.30
C LEU A 219 16.48 2.07 0.16
N LEU A 220 17.22 3.12 -0.22
CA LEU A 220 18.31 3.01 -1.21
C LEU A 220 19.40 2.03 -0.75
N HIS A 221 19.80 2.08 0.53
CA HIS A 221 20.82 1.18 1.08
C HIS A 221 20.39 -0.29 1.16
N LEU A 222 19.09 -0.59 1.16
CA LEU A 222 18.65 -1.98 1.03
C LEU A 222 19.05 -2.58 -0.32
N GLY A 223 19.19 -1.73 -1.36
CA GLY A 223 19.57 -2.12 -2.71
C GLY A 223 18.57 -3.07 -3.36
N GLN A 224 17.34 -3.08 -2.86
CA GLN A 224 16.41 -4.17 -3.09
C GLN A 224 15.33 -3.74 -4.11
N GLU A 225 14.94 -2.45 -4.13
CA GLU A 225 14.15 -1.83 -5.22
C GLU A 225 14.99 -0.83 -6.02
N PRO A 226 14.87 -0.81 -7.36
CA PRO A 226 15.36 0.31 -8.13
C PRO A 226 14.41 1.50 -7.95
N TRP A 227 14.95 2.58 -7.39
CA TRP A 227 14.28 3.88 -7.27
C TRP A 227 14.65 4.77 -8.46
N GLN A 228 13.67 5.47 -9.01
CA GLN A 228 13.85 6.42 -10.10
C GLN A 228 13.30 7.78 -9.71
N ALA A 229 14.08 8.82 -10.00
CA ALA A 229 13.64 10.21 -9.87
C ALA A 229 13.17 10.74 -11.23
N GLU A 230 11.91 11.16 -11.29
CA GLU A 230 11.32 11.84 -12.42
C GLU A 230 11.49 13.34 -12.27
N ARG A 231 12.10 13.98 -13.27
CA ARG A 231 12.18 15.44 -13.33
C ARG A 231 10.80 16.03 -13.60
N ILE A 232 10.43 17.01 -12.77
CA ILE A 232 9.18 17.77 -12.84
C ILE A 232 9.53 19.23 -13.15
N SER A 233 8.98 19.78 -14.23
CA SER A 233 9.22 21.17 -14.64
C SER A 233 8.59 22.17 -13.67
N ALA A 234 9.07 23.41 -13.63
CA ALA A 234 8.51 24.45 -12.75
C ALA A 234 6.99 24.65 -12.95
N ARG A 235 6.50 24.54 -14.19
CA ARG A 235 5.05 24.60 -14.48
C ARG A 235 4.30 23.42 -13.86
N GLN A 236 4.81 22.20 -14.01
CA GLN A 236 4.20 21.00 -13.43
C GLN A 236 4.24 21.02 -11.90
N VAL A 237 5.32 21.54 -11.30
CA VAL A 237 5.39 21.75 -9.84
C VAL A 237 4.33 22.74 -9.37
N GLU A 238 4.09 23.81 -10.14
CA GLU A 238 3.03 24.77 -9.83
C GLU A 238 1.63 24.15 -9.98
N GLN A 239 1.39 23.35 -11.03
CA GLN A 239 0.13 22.60 -11.17
C GLN A 239 -0.09 21.65 -9.98
N LYS A 240 0.94 20.90 -9.57
CA LYS A 240 0.91 20.08 -8.36
C LYS A 240 0.62 20.91 -7.11
N ARG A 241 1.22 22.10 -6.98
CA ARG A 241 0.96 22.99 -5.85
C ARG A 241 -0.50 23.42 -5.80
N GLN A 242 -1.10 23.78 -6.94
CA GLN A 242 -2.51 24.16 -7.02
C GLN A 242 -3.42 22.97 -6.69
N ALA A 243 -3.10 21.78 -7.19
CA ALA A 243 -3.82 20.55 -6.87
C ALA A 243 -3.79 20.25 -5.36
N LEU A 244 -2.61 20.33 -4.74
CA LEU A 244 -2.47 20.15 -3.28
C LEU A 244 -3.26 21.17 -2.47
N LEU A 245 -3.33 22.43 -2.93
CA LEU A 245 -4.11 23.47 -2.25
C LEU A 245 -5.62 23.36 -2.47
N ALA A 246 -6.06 22.60 -3.49
CA ALA A 246 -7.48 22.34 -3.73
C ALA A 246 -8.07 21.31 -2.74
N HIS A 247 -7.20 20.52 -2.09
CA HIS A 247 -7.53 19.74 -0.89
C HIS A 247 -7.60 20.67 0.31
N GLY A 248 -8.66 21.49 0.36
CA GLY A 248 -8.85 22.57 1.34
C GLY A 248 -8.84 22.06 2.78
N SER A 249 -9.67 21.06 3.06
CA SER A 249 -9.77 20.36 4.35
C SER A 249 -8.39 19.96 4.90
N GLN A 250 -7.59 19.28 4.09
CA GLN A 250 -6.26 18.80 4.49
C GLN A 250 -5.23 19.94 4.56
N THR A 251 -5.31 20.88 3.62
CA THR A 251 -4.38 22.03 3.58
C THR A 251 -4.52 22.90 4.83
N GLU A 252 -5.73 23.13 5.35
CA GLU A 252 -5.93 23.90 6.58
C GLU A 252 -5.27 23.26 7.82
N LEU A 253 -5.12 21.94 7.81
CA LEU A 253 -4.54 21.17 8.89
C LEU A 253 -3.03 21.04 8.81
N ILE A 254 -2.55 20.60 7.64
CA ILE A 254 -1.21 20.08 7.45
C ILE A 254 -0.49 20.73 6.26
N LYS A 255 -0.81 22.00 5.92
CA LYS A 255 -0.18 22.77 4.83
C LYS A 255 1.34 22.59 4.68
N PRO A 256 2.17 22.66 5.76
CA PRO A 256 3.61 22.50 5.61
C PRO A 256 4.01 21.11 5.11
N PHE A 257 3.27 20.07 5.51
CA PHE A 257 3.45 18.70 5.01
C PHE A 257 3.01 18.61 3.54
N MET A 258 1.80 19.07 3.21
CA MET A 258 1.27 19.07 1.84
C MET A 258 2.26 19.71 0.86
N LEU A 259 2.68 20.94 1.14
CA LEU A 259 3.58 21.71 0.26
C LEU A 259 5.03 21.20 0.27
N ALA A 260 5.41 20.32 1.19
CA ALA A 260 6.72 19.70 1.18
C ALA A 260 6.91 18.72 0.01
N PHE A 261 5.82 18.24 -0.59
CA PHE A 261 5.86 17.39 -1.79
C PHE A 261 6.06 18.18 -3.10
N CYS A 262 6.00 19.51 -3.07
CA CYS A 262 6.36 20.34 -4.23
C CYS A 262 7.88 20.41 -4.38
N ARG A 263 8.41 19.65 -5.33
CA ARG A 263 9.84 19.43 -5.57
C ARG A 263 10.12 19.34 -7.07
N SER A 264 11.36 19.59 -7.46
CA SER A 264 11.80 19.51 -8.86
C SER A 264 11.94 18.08 -9.39
N THR A 265 11.80 17.09 -8.49
CA THR A 265 11.67 15.67 -8.84
C THR A 265 10.62 14.99 -7.98
N GLU A 266 9.98 13.96 -8.53
CA GLU A 266 9.21 12.96 -7.77
C GLU A 266 9.94 11.62 -7.87
N VAL A 267 9.87 10.79 -6.83
CA VAL A 267 10.60 9.52 -6.80
C VAL A 267 9.67 8.33 -6.66
N PHE A 268 9.97 7.27 -7.41
CA PHE A 268 9.17 6.07 -7.47
C PHE A 268 10.05 4.83 -7.35
N ALA A 269 9.60 3.84 -6.58
CA ALA A 269 10.14 2.49 -6.62
C ALA A 269 9.57 1.75 -7.84
N HIS A 270 10.39 1.06 -8.61
CA HIS A 270 9.89 0.16 -9.68
C HIS A 270 9.54 -1.20 -9.08
N GLU A 271 8.30 -1.35 -8.65
CA GLU A 271 7.73 -2.56 -8.03
C GLU A 271 7.69 -3.76 -9.01
N ASP A 272 7.75 -3.51 -10.32
CA ASP A 272 7.87 -4.52 -11.37
C ASP A 272 9.30 -5.01 -11.61
N ARG A 273 10.32 -4.30 -11.11
CA ARG A 273 11.75 -4.59 -11.31
C ARG A 273 12.48 -5.02 -10.04
N TRP A 274 11.75 -5.17 -8.93
CA TRP A 274 12.25 -5.92 -7.77
C TRP A 274 12.79 -7.28 -8.23
N PRO A 275 13.88 -7.83 -7.66
CA PRO A 275 14.49 -9.07 -8.13
C PRO A 275 13.48 -10.21 -8.30
N LYS A 276 13.00 -10.38 -9.54
CA LYS A 276 12.24 -11.54 -10.01
C LYS A 276 13.18 -12.71 -10.38
N ASP A 277 14.47 -12.39 -10.54
CA ASP A 277 15.48 -13.24 -11.18
C ASP A 277 16.48 -13.91 -10.21
N GLU A 278 16.16 -14.09 -8.92
CA GLU A 278 16.84 -15.08 -8.06
C GLU A 278 16.13 -16.46 -7.96
N PRO A 279 15.51 -17.07 -9.00
CA PRO A 279 14.91 -18.41 -8.89
C PRO A 279 15.97 -19.54 -8.84
N ARG A 280 17.23 -19.25 -8.48
CA ARG A 280 18.33 -20.22 -8.39
C ARG A 280 18.70 -20.61 -6.96
N ARG A 281 17.95 -20.15 -5.95
CA ARG A 281 18.18 -20.50 -4.54
C ARG A 281 16.92 -21.15 -3.97
N ASP A 282 17.10 -22.09 -3.05
CA ASP A 282 16.00 -22.76 -2.31
C ASP A 282 15.16 -21.79 -1.46
N ALA A 283 15.56 -20.51 -1.40
CA ALA A 283 14.91 -19.48 -0.62
C ALA A 283 15.13 -18.07 -1.20
N LEU A 284 14.11 -17.22 -1.07
CA LEU A 284 14.10 -15.80 -1.40
C LEU A 284 14.11 -14.96 -0.11
N ARG A 285 14.91 -13.90 -0.08
CA ARG A 285 15.01 -13.00 1.09
C ARG A 285 14.36 -11.65 0.80
N VAL A 286 13.43 -11.23 1.65
CA VAL A 286 12.87 -9.87 1.69
C VAL A 286 13.45 -9.17 2.91
N LEU A 287 14.14 -8.05 2.71
CA LEU A 287 14.66 -7.26 3.81
C LEU A 287 13.69 -6.15 4.15
N ASN A 288 13.88 -5.64 5.34
CA ASN A 288 13.27 -4.42 5.81
C ASN A 288 14.44 -3.54 6.24
N PRO A 289 14.41 -2.21 6.03
CA PRO A 289 15.51 -1.35 6.47
C PRO A 289 15.48 -1.35 7.99
N GLY A 290 16.24 -2.28 8.57
CA GLY A 290 16.40 -2.43 10.00
C GLY A 290 16.77 -1.08 10.57
N VAL A 291 16.05 -0.70 11.61
CA VAL A 291 16.06 0.64 12.11
C VAL A 291 17.39 0.96 12.80
N ARG A 292 18.25 1.76 12.15
CA ARG A 292 19.52 2.23 12.74
C ARG A 292 19.33 3.50 13.58
N THR A 293 19.89 3.44 14.79
CA THR A 293 20.17 4.47 15.82
C THR A 293 19.04 5.42 16.25
N ILE A 294 18.49 6.28 15.38
CA ILE A 294 17.59 7.37 15.82
C ILE A 294 16.22 6.85 16.29
N SER A 295 15.64 5.88 15.60
CA SER A 295 14.33 5.32 15.99
C SER A 295 14.43 4.24 17.07
N ARG A 296 15.67 3.82 17.40
CA ARG A 296 15.99 3.07 18.62
C ARG A 296 15.91 3.98 19.85
N VAL A 297 16.35 5.24 19.74
CA VAL A 297 16.20 6.27 20.77
C VAL A 297 14.72 6.60 21.00
N LEU A 298 13.91 6.59 19.95
CA LEU A 298 12.47 6.90 20.02
C LEU A 298 11.55 5.69 20.29
N ARG A 299 12.09 4.47 20.46
CA ARG A 299 11.30 3.22 20.63
C ARG A 299 10.17 3.03 19.60
N ARG A 300 10.39 3.46 18.35
CA ARG A 300 9.42 3.37 17.23
C ARG A 300 9.99 2.58 16.04
N GLY A 301 10.94 1.70 16.33
CA GLY A 301 11.66 0.97 15.29
C GLY A 301 10.98 -0.35 14.97
N ASN A 302 10.78 -0.62 13.68
CA ASN A 302 10.35 -1.93 13.21
C ASN A 302 11.38 -3.00 13.63
N PRO A 303 10.97 -4.00 14.45
CA PRO A 303 11.90 -4.97 15.02
C PRO A 303 12.21 -6.14 14.07
N LEU A 304 11.67 -6.15 12.86
CA LEU A 304 11.94 -7.18 11.84
C LEU A 304 13.08 -6.73 10.93
N GLY A 305 14.16 -7.52 10.89
CA GLY A 305 15.32 -7.28 10.02
C GLY A 305 15.15 -7.82 8.60
N GLY A 306 14.26 -8.79 8.42
CA GLY A 306 13.99 -9.44 7.14
C GLY A 306 13.34 -10.80 7.34
N VAL A 307 12.93 -11.41 6.23
CA VAL A 307 12.41 -12.77 6.19
C VAL A 307 13.01 -13.50 5.01
N ARG A 308 13.30 -14.78 5.21
CA ARG A 308 13.69 -15.71 4.16
C ARG A 308 12.55 -16.71 3.96
N TRP A 309 11.91 -16.65 2.80
CA TRP A 309 10.86 -17.57 2.37
C TRP A 309 11.51 -18.69 1.57
N GLY A 310 11.12 -19.93 1.79
CA GLY A 310 11.67 -21.01 0.98
C GLY A 310 10.93 -22.32 1.12
N ARG A 311 11.45 -23.31 0.38
CA ARG A 311 10.93 -24.67 0.35
C ARG A 311 12.06 -25.64 0.66
N LYS A 312 11.81 -26.59 1.56
CA LYS A 312 12.74 -27.67 1.87
C LYS A 312 11.98 -28.99 2.03
N ALA A 313 12.32 -29.97 1.20
CA ALA A 313 11.67 -31.28 1.16
C ALA A 313 10.14 -31.18 0.97
N ASP A 314 9.36 -31.58 1.97
CA ASP A 314 7.90 -31.62 1.98
C ASP A 314 7.27 -30.37 2.63
N ARG A 315 8.07 -29.37 3.02
CA ARG A 315 7.59 -28.20 3.76
C ARG A 315 8.07 -26.88 3.18
N ASP A 316 7.20 -25.89 3.24
CA ASP A 316 7.53 -24.49 3.04
C ASP A 316 7.90 -23.84 4.37
N PHE A 317 8.70 -22.77 4.33
CA PHE A 317 9.14 -22.08 5.54
C PHE A 317 9.26 -20.57 5.39
N ALA A 318 9.18 -19.90 6.54
CA ALA A 318 9.56 -18.51 6.75
C ALA A 318 10.57 -18.44 7.91
N GLU A 319 11.77 -17.95 7.63
CA GLU A 319 12.78 -17.65 8.64
C GLU A 319 12.85 -16.14 8.83
N VAL A 320 12.26 -15.66 9.93
CA VAL A 320 12.10 -14.24 10.24
C VAL A 320 13.24 -13.80 11.16
N GLN A 321 13.98 -12.79 10.74
CA GLN A 321 15.04 -12.16 11.55
C GLN A 321 14.42 -11.09 12.44
N VAL A 322 14.64 -11.21 13.74
CA VAL A 322 14.10 -10.30 14.76
C VAL A 322 15.25 -9.64 15.50
N LEU A 323 15.17 -8.33 15.74
CA LEU A 323 16.24 -7.58 16.41
C LEU A 323 16.40 -8.01 17.88
N ALA A 324 17.64 -7.91 18.38
CA ALA A 324 17.92 -8.13 19.79
C ALA A 324 17.14 -7.12 20.66
N GLY A 325 16.50 -7.63 21.74
CA GLY A 325 15.69 -6.84 22.66
C GLY A 325 14.18 -6.83 22.34
N THR A 326 13.75 -7.46 21.25
CA THR A 326 12.32 -7.70 21.00
C THR A 326 11.73 -8.58 22.11
N PRO A 327 10.55 -8.22 22.69
CA PRO A 327 9.93 -8.99 23.76
C PRO A 327 9.71 -10.46 23.38
N ALA A 328 9.99 -11.39 24.29
CA ALA A 328 9.89 -12.83 24.03
C ALA A 328 8.45 -13.30 23.75
N ASP A 329 7.47 -12.58 24.30
CA ASP A 329 6.03 -12.73 24.09
C ASP A 329 5.54 -12.07 22.77
N SER A 330 6.45 -11.51 21.96
CA SER A 330 6.05 -10.95 20.67
C SER A 330 5.52 -12.03 19.74
N GLU A 331 4.36 -11.72 19.17
CA GLU A 331 3.64 -12.57 18.26
C GLU A 331 3.96 -12.16 16.82
N LEU A 332 4.22 -13.14 15.96
CA LEU A 332 4.24 -12.91 14.51
C LEU A 332 2.89 -13.26 13.92
N GLU A 333 2.53 -12.47 12.92
CA GLU A 333 1.39 -12.68 12.04
C GLU A 333 1.93 -12.92 10.64
N VAL A 334 1.52 -14.00 9.98
CA VAL A 334 1.98 -14.38 8.66
C VAL A 334 0.80 -14.41 7.71
N GLY A 335 0.92 -13.70 6.59
CA GLY A 335 -0.07 -13.72 5.51
C GLY A 335 0.54 -14.24 4.22
N LEU A 336 -0.16 -15.18 3.59
CA LEU A 336 0.15 -15.78 2.31
C LEU A 336 -1.07 -15.71 1.40
N THR A 337 -0.95 -15.01 0.27
CA THR A 337 -1.99 -15.00 -0.76
C THR A 337 -1.45 -15.68 -2.00
N ILE A 338 -1.95 -16.89 -2.26
CA ILE A 338 -1.51 -17.74 -3.36
C ILE A 338 -2.24 -17.31 -4.63
N VAL A 339 -1.48 -17.01 -5.69
CA VAL A 339 -2.01 -16.57 -6.99
C VAL A 339 -2.00 -17.77 -7.95
N GLY A 340 -3.19 -18.15 -8.43
CA GLY A 340 -3.41 -19.23 -9.39
C GLY A 340 -4.77 -19.06 -10.07
N ASP A 341 -5.36 -20.12 -10.64
CA ASP A 341 -6.72 -20.05 -11.23
C ASP A 341 -7.75 -19.50 -10.23
N SER A 342 -7.61 -19.89 -8.97
CA SER A 342 -8.28 -19.28 -7.82
C SER A 342 -7.25 -18.62 -6.90
N VAL A 343 -7.67 -17.54 -6.24
CA VAL A 343 -6.89 -16.92 -5.17
C VAL A 343 -7.21 -17.61 -3.85
N ARG A 344 -6.17 -18.03 -3.13
CA ARG A 344 -6.31 -18.54 -1.75
C ARG A 344 -5.57 -17.62 -0.80
N HIS A 345 -6.32 -17.04 0.13
CA HIS A 345 -5.79 -16.17 1.17
C HIS A 345 -5.65 -16.97 2.47
N ILE A 346 -4.44 -17.08 2.99
CA ILE A 346 -4.12 -17.83 4.21
C ILE A 346 -3.41 -16.88 5.17
N HIS A 347 -3.92 -16.82 6.39
CA HIS A 347 -3.36 -15.99 7.44
C HIS A 347 -3.35 -16.75 8.75
N TRP A 348 -2.30 -16.55 9.55
CA TRP A 348 -2.27 -17.05 10.92
C TRP A 348 -1.38 -16.23 11.83
N LEU A 349 -1.63 -16.37 13.12
CA LEU A 349 -0.77 -15.87 14.17
C LEU A 349 0.09 -16.98 14.79
N THR A 350 1.23 -16.62 15.37
CA THR A 350 2.10 -17.61 16.04
C THR A 350 1.59 -18.07 17.40
N SER A 351 0.69 -17.33 18.06
CA SER A 351 0.06 -17.80 19.30
C SER A 351 -1.13 -18.74 19.05
N SER A 352 -1.43 -19.55 20.05
CA SER A 352 -2.62 -20.39 20.10
C SER A 352 -3.83 -19.55 20.56
N PRO A 353 -5.06 -19.76 20.07
CA PRO A 353 -5.54 -20.87 19.21
C PRO A 353 -5.43 -20.62 17.70
N PHE A 354 -4.95 -19.45 17.28
CA PHE A 354 -5.00 -19.00 15.88
C PHE A 354 -3.93 -19.62 14.97
N LYS A 355 -2.99 -20.38 15.54
CA LYS A 355 -1.96 -21.11 14.79
C LYS A 355 -2.50 -22.45 14.27
N PRO A 356 -2.50 -22.70 12.94
CA PRO A 356 -2.89 -23.98 12.38
C PRO A 356 -2.09 -25.16 12.96
N PRO A 357 -2.72 -26.34 13.12
CA PRO A 357 -2.08 -27.49 13.77
C PRO A 357 -0.88 -28.03 12.99
N GLU A 358 -0.82 -27.81 11.67
CA GLU A 358 0.27 -28.23 10.80
C GLU A 358 1.48 -27.30 10.89
N VAL A 359 1.30 -26.05 11.35
CA VAL A 359 2.38 -25.07 11.48
C VAL A 359 3.28 -25.45 12.66
N ARG A 360 4.59 -25.54 12.40
CA ARG A 360 5.64 -25.76 13.39
C ARG A 360 6.45 -24.48 13.55
N ILE A 361 6.76 -24.10 14.78
CA ILE A 361 7.49 -22.87 15.11
C ILE A 361 8.69 -23.23 15.99
N SER A 362 9.87 -22.74 15.61
CA SER A 362 11.10 -22.81 16.41
C SER A 362 11.62 -21.39 16.61
N ARG A 363 11.83 -20.98 17.88
CA ARG A 363 12.36 -19.66 18.24
C ARG A 363 13.80 -19.81 18.71
N GLN A 364 14.72 -19.14 18.04
CA GLN A 364 16.12 -19.01 18.42
C GLN A 364 16.43 -17.52 18.71
N PRO A 365 17.49 -17.20 19.46
CA PRO A 365 17.89 -15.81 19.66
C PRO A 365 18.07 -15.08 18.32
N GLY A 366 17.24 -14.06 18.09
CA GLY A 366 17.26 -13.24 16.88
C GLY A 366 16.62 -13.86 15.62
N THR A 367 16.02 -15.05 15.71
CA THR A 367 15.38 -15.71 14.55
C THR A 367 14.17 -16.55 14.94
N VAL A 368 13.09 -16.44 14.20
CA VAL A 368 11.90 -17.28 14.32
C VAL A 368 11.71 -18.06 13.03
N LEU A 369 11.81 -19.38 13.10
CA LEU A 369 11.56 -20.29 11.99
C LEU A 369 10.14 -20.84 12.08
N MET A 370 9.36 -20.67 11.02
CA MET A 370 8.02 -21.21 10.86
C MET A 370 8.01 -22.14 9.65
N THR A 371 7.37 -23.31 9.77
CA THR A 371 7.23 -24.25 8.64
C THR A 371 5.81 -24.80 8.55
N TRP A 372 5.33 -25.03 7.33
CA TRP A 372 4.00 -25.55 7.01
C TRP A 372 4.07 -26.54 5.83
N PRO A 373 3.04 -27.37 5.60
CA PRO A 373 3.01 -28.31 4.48
C PRO A 373 3.09 -27.59 3.14
N LYS A 374 3.88 -28.12 2.19
CA LYS A 374 4.05 -27.49 0.87
C LYS A 374 2.76 -27.44 0.04
N GLU A 375 1.79 -28.28 0.37
CA GLU A 375 0.48 -28.41 -0.29
C GLU A 375 -0.35 -27.13 -0.14
N TRP A 376 -0.07 -26.31 0.88
CA TRP A 376 -0.70 -25.00 1.03
C TRP A 376 -0.40 -24.11 -0.16
N ILE A 377 0.85 -24.07 -0.62
CA ILE A 377 1.24 -23.32 -1.81
C ILE A 377 1.02 -24.13 -3.08
N GLY A 378 1.29 -25.43 -3.02
CA GLY A 378 1.20 -26.33 -4.16
C GLY A 378 2.21 -25.99 -5.25
N SER A 379 1.71 -25.88 -6.48
CA SER A 379 2.45 -25.53 -7.70
C SER A 379 2.41 -24.04 -8.05
N ALA A 380 1.83 -23.20 -7.19
CA ALA A 380 1.71 -21.77 -7.46
C ALA A 380 3.08 -21.12 -7.65
N HIS A 381 3.23 -20.37 -8.74
CA HIS A 381 4.48 -19.70 -9.05
C HIS A 381 4.63 -18.37 -8.30
N TRP A 382 3.53 -17.68 -8.01
CA TRP A 382 3.54 -16.39 -7.34
C TRP A 382 2.72 -16.45 -6.05
N VAL A 383 3.29 -15.90 -4.99
CA VAL A 383 2.62 -15.77 -3.69
C VAL A 383 2.86 -14.36 -3.18
N MET A 384 1.81 -13.66 -2.77
CA MET A 384 1.96 -12.46 -1.96
C MET A 384 2.28 -12.90 -0.53
N ALA A 385 3.42 -12.50 0.01
CA ALA A 385 3.85 -12.92 1.34
C ALA A 385 4.28 -11.73 2.19
N GLY A 386 3.86 -11.74 3.45
CA GLY A 386 4.20 -10.70 4.43
C GLY A 386 4.21 -11.24 5.84
N VAL A 387 4.88 -10.49 6.73
CA VAL A 387 4.96 -10.81 8.17
C VAL A 387 4.76 -9.53 8.96
N ARG A 388 3.87 -9.53 9.95
CA ARG A 388 3.77 -8.47 10.97
C ARG A 388 4.22 -9.01 12.32
N ILE A 389 4.60 -8.10 13.21
CA ILE A 389 4.95 -8.44 14.58
C ILE A 389 4.16 -7.57 15.55
N PHE A 390 3.63 -8.22 16.58
CA PHE A 390 2.81 -7.61 17.60
C PHE A 390 3.45 -7.80 18.97
N SER A 391 3.36 -6.77 19.80
CA SER A 391 3.72 -6.81 21.21
C SER A 391 2.54 -6.28 22.01
N ARG A 392 2.02 -7.08 22.95
CA ARG A 392 0.87 -6.71 23.81
C ARG A 392 -0.33 -6.17 23.00
N GLY A 393 -0.64 -6.84 21.88
CA GLY A 393 -1.76 -6.49 21.00
C GLY A 393 -1.52 -5.28 20.08
N LYS A 394 -0.34 -4.65 20.10
CA LYS A 394 0.01 -3.53 19.22
C LYS A 394 0.99 -3.99 18.14
N CYS A 395 0.73 -3.60 16.89
CA CYS A 395 1.65 -3.86 15.79
C CYS A 395 2.91 -2.99 15.94
N GLU A 396 4.07 -3.63 16.10
CA GLU A 396 5.38 -2.97 16.26
C GLU A 396 6.13 -2.84 14.93
N GLY A 397 5.74 -3.62 13.91
CA GLY A 397 6.37 -3.54 12.60
C GLY A 397 5.87 -4.60 11.62
N LYS A 398 6.35 -4.48 10.37
CA LYS A 398 6.05 -5.41 9.27
C LYS A 398 7.25 -5.63 8.36
N ILE A 399 7.34 -6.79 7.75
CA ILE A 399 7.97 -6.95 6.45
C ILE A 399 6.91 -6.55 5.40
N PRO A 400 7.25 -5.76 4.37
CA PRO A 400 6.30 -5.41 3.31
C PRO A 400 5.69 -6.67 2.68
N PHE A 401 4.38 -6.65 2.46
CA PHE A 401 3.69 -7.69 1.69
C PHE A 401 4.12 -7.54 0.23
N ARG A 402 4.81 -8.56 -0.30
CA ARG A 402 5.35 -8.53 -1.66
C ARG A 402 4.95 -9.76 -2.44
N LEU A 403 4.74 -9.57 -3.74
CA LEU A 403 4.56 -10.65 -4.68
C LEU A 403 5.93 -11.28 -4.96
N ILE A 404 6.10 -12.52 -4.54
CA ILE A 404 7.37 -13.23 -4.64
C ILE A 404 7.22 -14.46 -5.55
N PRO A 405 8.23 -14.74 -6.41
CA PRO A 405 8.28 -16.02 -7.10
C PRO A 405 8.54 -17.09 -6.05
N TRP A 406 7.61 -18.03 -5.89
CA TRP A 406 7.73 -19.03 -4.85
C TRP A 406 8.82 -20.06 -5.19
N PRO A 407 9.75 -20.36 -4.27
CA PRO A 407 10.78 -21.35 -4.52
C PRO A 407 10.18 -22.73 -4.78
N THR A 408 10.59 -23.35 -5.89
CA THR A 408 10.10 -24.68 -6.27
C THR A 408 10.73 -25.80 -5.45
N GLY A 409 11.88 -25.53 -4.81
CA GLY A 409 12.73 -26.51 -4.12
C GLY A 409 13.40 -27.46 -5.12
N ARG A 410 14.72 -27.58 -5.08
CA ARG A 410 15.43 -28.70 -5.74
C ARG A 410 15.98 -29.67 -4.72
#